data_AF-A0A941HX70-F1
#
_entry.id   AF-A0A941HX70-F1
#
_cell.length_a   1.000
_cell.length_b   1.000
_cell.length_c   1.000
_cell.angle_alpha   90.00
_cell.angle_beta   90.00
_cell.angle_gamma   90.00
#
_symmetry.space_group_name_H-M   'P 1'
#
loop_
_entity.id
_entity.type
_entity.pdbx_description
1 polymer ?
#
loop_
_entity_poly.entity_id
_entity_poly.type
_entity_poly.pdbx_seq_one_letter_code
_entity_poly.pdbx_strand_id
1 'polypeptide(L)' 'MPQVEASPDRYWVIGGKHLDATLQRRQWSEVFGPFCARAEAEAMQRRMDDIYAADPQVRFCVVRDADHGS' A
#
# COMPACT_ATOMS: atom_id res chain seq x y z
N MET A 1 21.68 -22.72 15.53
CA MET A 1 20.93 -22.40 14.29
C MET A 1 19.90 -21.34 14.67
N PRO A 2 20.05 -20.05 14.32
CA PRO A 2 18.92 -19.14 14.46
C PRO A 2 17.87 -19.56 13.43
N GLN A 3 16.68 -19.90 13.89
CA GLN A 3 15.51 -20.01 13.03
C GLN A 3 15.26 -18.60 12.50
N VAL A 4 15.53 -18.37 11.21
CA VAL A 4 14.94 -17.24 10.49
C VAL A 4 13.44 -17.53 10.51
N GLU A 5 12.76 -17.02 11.52
CA GLU A 5 11.31 -16.86 11.48
C GLU A 5 11.05 -16.02 10.24
N ALA A 6 10.63 -16.67 9.15
CA ALA A 6 10.21 -15.97 7.96
C ALA A 6 9.14 -14.97 8.42
N SER A 7 9.49 -13.68 8.45
CA SER A 7 8.54 -12.62 8.73
C SER A 7 7.32 -12.91 7.85
N PRO A 8 6.11 -13.13 8.41
CA PRO A 8 4.95 -13.41 7.59
C PRO A 8 4.85 -12.28 6.56
N ASP A 9 4.69 -12.58 5.26
CA ASP A 9 4.61 -11.56 4.22
C ASP A 9 3.56 -10.52 4.64
N ARG A 10 4.00 -9.34 5.10
CA ARG A 10 3.12 -8.26 5.51
C ARG A 10 2.86 -7.39 4.31
N TYR A 11 1.58 -7.13 4.07
CA TYR A 11 1.14 -6.26 2.99
C TYR A 11 0.60 -4.97 3.60
N TRP A 12 0.91 -3.86 2.96
CA TRP A 12 0.39 -2.54 3.32
C TRP A 12 -0.26 -1.94 2.09
N VAL A 13 -1.27 -1.11 2.31
CA VAL A 13 -1.89 -0.31 1.25
C VAL A 13 -1.50 1.12 1.51
N ILE A 14 -0.74 1.71 0.59
CA ILE A 14 -0.37 3.13 0.66
C ILE A 14 -1.21 3.90 -0.36
N GLY A 15 -1.83 4.97 0.11
CA GLY A 15 -2.68 5.87 -0.63
C GLY A 15 -2.11 7.27 -0.63
N GLY A 16 -2.23 7.96 -1.76
CA GLY A 16 -1.75 9.32 -1.85
C GLY A 16 -2.42 10.12 -2.95
N LYS A 17 -2.56 11.42 -2.71
CA LYS A 17 -2.97 12.38 -3.73
C LYS A 17 -1.74 12.82 -4.51
N HIS A 18 -1.86 12.77 -5.83
CA HIS A 18 -0.91 13.41 -6.72
C HIS A 18 -1.10 14.92 -6.58
N LEU A 19 -0.06 15.60 -6.09
CA LEU A 19 -0.09 17.04 -5.87
C LEU A 19 0.08 17.83 -7.19
N ASP A 20 0.58 17.16 -8.22
CA ASP A 20 0.86 17.76 -9.52
C ASP A 20 0.26 16.94 -10.67
N ALA A 21 -0.18 17.65 -11.71
CA ALA A 21 -0.62 17.04 -12.98
C ALA A 21 0.49 16.26 -13.69
N THR A 22 1.76 16.50 -13.32
CA THR A 22 2.93 15.76 -13.81
C THR A 22 3.07 14.37 -13.18
N LEU A 23 2.25 14.05 -12.17
CA LEU A 23 2.27 12.78 -11.43
C LEU A 23 3.60 12.45 -10.73
N GLN A 24 4.55 13.40 -10.67
CA GLN A 24 5.88 13.20 -10.10
C GLN A 24 5.93 13.45 -8.59
N ARG A 25 5.10 14.34 -8.07
CA ARG A 25 5.00 14.61 -6.63
C ARG A 25 3.79 13.90 -6.06
N ARG A 26 4.04 12.77 -5.40
CA ARG A 26 3.04 12.01 -4.67
C ARG A 26 3.22 12.26 -3.19
N GLN A 27 2.14 12.68 -2.54
CA GLN A 27 2.08 12.71 -1.09
C GLN A 27 1.31 11.46 -0.65
N TRP A 28 2.03 10.49 -0.10
CA TRP A 28 1.45 9.31 0.52
C TRP A 28 0.90 9.72 1.89
N SER A 29 -0.34 10.19 1.91
CA SER A 29 -1.00 10.67 3.12
C SER A 29 -1.69 9.56 3.90
N GLU A 30 -1.96 8.42 3.26
CA GLU A 30 -2.72 7.31 3.84
C GLU A 30 -1.91 6.02 3.78
N VAL A 31 -1.86 5.31 4.91
CA VAL A 31 -1.22 4.00 5.00
C VAL A 31 -2.15 3.09 5.80
N PHE A 32 -2.50 1.95 5.22
CA PHE A 32 -3.35 0.94 5.84
C PHE A 32 -2.59 -0.38 5.96
N GLY A 33 -2.70 -1.04 7.11
CA GLY A 33 -2.05 -2.32 7.38
C GLY A 33 -1.44 -2.39 8.78
N PRO A 34 -0.62 -3.42 9.06
CA PRO A 34 -0.23 -4.50 8.15
C PRO A 34 -1.34 -5.53 7.94
N PHE A 35 -1.47 -6.04 6.72
CA PHE A 35 -2.32 -7.17 6.35
C PHE A 35 -1.48 -8.45 6.23
N CYS A 36 -2.02 -9.58 6.68
CA CYS A 36 -1.34 -10.87 6.61
C CYS A 36 -1.53 -11.57 5.24
N ALA A 37 -2.46 -11.09 4.42
CA ALA A 37 -2.75 -11.63 3.11
C ALA A 37 -2.80 -10.54 2.04
N ARG A 38 -2.18 -10.81 0.88
CA ARG A 38 -2.24 -9.93 -0.29
C ARG A 38 -3.68 -9.64 -0.71
N ALA A 39 -4.55 -10.65 -0.68
CA ALA A 39 -5.95 -10.52 -1.04
C ALA A 39 -6.71 -9.52 -0.16
N GLU A 40 -6.38 -9.43 1.14
CA GLU A 40 -6.99 -8.44 2.04
C GLU A 40 -6.50 -7.02 1.71
N ALA A 41 -5.21 -6.86 1.42
CA ALA A 41 -4.66 -5.59 0.99
C ALA A 41 -5.24 -5.15 -0.38
N GLU A 42 -5.41 -6.07 -1.33
CA GLU A 42 -6.06 -5.79 -2.63
C GLU A 42 -7.54 -5.43 -2.47
N ALA A 43 -8.26 -6.09 -1.55
CA ALA A 43 -9.64 -5.74 -1.24
C ALA A 43 -9.75 -4.34 -0.63
N MET A 44 -8.84 -3.98 0.27
CA MET A 44 -8.78 -2.64 0.86
C MET A 44 -8.41 -1.59 -0.19
N GLN A 45 -7.40 -1.86 -1.03
CA GLN A 45 -7.02 -0.99 -2.15
C GLN A 45 -8.22 -0.71 -3.06
N ARG A 46 -8.96 -1.74 -3.49
CA ARG A 46 -10.14 -1.57 -4.35
C ARG A 46 -11.25 -0.77 -3.69
N ARG A 47 -11.49 -0.97 -2.39
CA ARG A 47 -12.46 -0.17 -1.64
C ARG A 47 -12.07 1.30 -1.59
N MET A 48 -10.78 1.59 -1.38
CA MET A 48 -10.30 2.96 -1.38
C MET A 48 -10.37 3.57 -2.79
N ASP A 49 -9.99 2.82 -3.83
CA ASP A 49 -10.11 3.26 -5.22
C ASP A 49 -11.55 3.61 -5.60
N ASP A 50 -12.54 2.84 -5.13
CA ASP A 50 -13.97 3.12 -5.31
C ASP A 50 -14.44 4.38 -4.54
N ILE A 51 -14.03 4.52 -3.27
CA ILE A 51 -14.35 5.70 -2.45
C ILE A 51 -13.78 6.98 -3.07
N TYR A 52 -12.55 6.91 -3.59
CA TYR A 52 -11.86 8.03 -4.21
C TYR A 52 -11.99 8.03 -5.74
N ALA A 53 -12.94 7.28 -6.31
CA ALA A 53 -13.13 7.22 -7.77
C ALA A 53 -13.46 8.59 -8.38
N ALA A 54 -14.01 9.50 -7.58
CA ALA A 54 -14.26 10.89 -7.97
C ALA A 54 -12.98 11.75 -8.06
N ASP A 55 -11.89 11.35 -7.41
CA ASP A 55 -10.61 12.04 -7.38
C ASP A 55 -9.55 11.26 -8.18
N PRO A 56 -9.37 11.52 -9.50
CA PRO A 56 -8.44 10.78 -10.35
C PRO A 56 -6.96 10.96 -9.98
N GLN A 57 -6.68 11.93 -9.10
CA GLN A 57 -5.35 12.20 -8.56
C GLN A 57 -5.02 11.30 -7.36
N VAL A 58 -6.01 10.69 -6.71
CA VAL A 58 -5.78 9.78 -5.59
C VAL A 58 -5.57 8.39 -6.16
N ARG A 59 -4.47 7.75 -5.74
CA ARG A 59 -4.20 6.36 -6.10
C ARG A 59 -3.70 5.58 -4.90
N PHE A 60 -4.14 4.33 -4.84
CA PHE A 60 -3.72 3.36 -3.83
C PHE A 60 -2.86 2.28 -4.44
N CYS A 61 -1.83 1.84 -3.72
CA CYS A 61 -0.91 0.79 -4.13
C CYS A 61 -0.71 -0.19 -2.99
N VAL A 62 -0.75 -1.49 -3.29
CA VAL A 62 -0.35 -2.52 -2.34
C VAL A 62 1.16 -2.63 -2.38
N VAL A 63 1.80 -2.43 -1.24
CA VAL A 63 3.23 -2.67 -1.04
C VAL A 63 3.42 -3.87 -0.14
N ARG A 64 4.35 -4.73 -0.51
CA ARG A 64 4.78 -5.82 0.35
C ARG A 64 5.97 -5.33 1.16
N ASP A 65 5.95 -5.60 2.46
CA ASP A 65 7.10 -5.40 3.33
C ASP A 65 8.25 -6.24 2.76
N ALA A 66 9.23 -5.56 2.17
CA ALA A 66 10.48 -6.21 1.82
C ALA A 66 11.27 -6.28 3.12
N ASP A 67 11.21 -7.45 3.76
CA ASP A 67 12.10 -7.82 4.86
C ASP A 67 13.49 -7.25 4.55
N HIS A 68 13.93 -6.28 5.35
CA HIS A 68 15.26 -5.68 5.27
C HIS A 68 16.26 -6.77 5.66
N GLY A 69 16.55 -7.67 4.72
CA GLY A 69 17.69 -8.56 4.79
C GLY A 69 18.95 -7.73 4.63
N SER A 70 19.48 -7.22 5.74
CA SER A 70 20.83 -6.65 5.79
C SER A 70 21.56 -7.09 7.06
#